data_AF-A0A1C3UU27-F1
#
_entry.id   AF-A0A1C3UU27-F1
#
_cell.length_a   1.000
_cell.length_b   1.000
_cell.length_c   1.000
_cell.angle_alpha   90.00
_cell.angle_beta   90.00
_cell.angle_gamma   90.00
#
_symmetry.space_group_name_H-M   'P 1'
#
loop_
_entity.id
_entity.type
_entity.pdbx_description
1 polymer ?
#
loop_
_entity_poly.entity_id
_entity_poly.type
_entity_poly.pdbx_seq_one_letter_code
_entity_poly.pdbx_strand_id
1 'polypeptide(L)'
;MSELFNEVDEEVRREQLKKLWDRYSIYFIALMVLVVAGVGGWRGYQYLESKKAAEAGAAFEKAAELSDQDKHAEAEAAFTELAAKAPSGYRTLARLRAAAEAAPRDAKAAAKMYDDIAADRSVGGEWQDLAKIRAAGLLLDSASYADMQQRLESSAAPKSTFRHTAREMLALSAWRNNDMTAARKWLDAIGEDGETPPGLRSRAEALQALLPPVAKS
;
A
#
# COMPACT_ATOMS: atom_id res chain seq x y z
N MET A 1 -66.98 5.61 -33.57
CA MET A 1 -66.06 5.83 -34.72
C MET A 1 -64.58 5.83 -34.28
N SER A 2 -64.22 5.18 -33.16
CA SER A 2 -62.85 5.20 -32.61
C SER A 2 -62.28 3.82 -32.30
N GLU A 3 -63.11 2.78 -32.13
CA GLU A 3 -62.62 1.42 -31.87
C GLU A 3 -62.05 0.75 -33.12
N LEU A 4 -62.70 0.91 -34.27
CA LEU A 4 -62.29 0.30 -35.54
C LEU A 4 -61.00 0.89 -36.14
N PHE A 5 -60.63 2.13 -35.78
CA PHE A 5 -59.37 2.76 -36.20
C PHE A 5 -58.21 2.40 -35.26
N ASN A 6 -58.47 2.20 -33.97
CA ASN A 6 -57.44 1.70 -33.05
C ASN A 6 -57.07 0.24 -33.37
N GLU A 7 -58.06 -0.60 -33.68
CA GLU A 7 -57.82 -2.04 -33.91
C GLU A 7 -56.99 -2.32 -35.17
N VAL A 8 -57.20 -1.53 -36.24
CA VAL A 8 -56.39 -1.62 -37.48
C VAL A 8 -54.97 -1.07 -37.26
N ASP A 9 -54.81 0.00 -36.47
CA ASP A 9 -53.49 0.55 -36.14
C ASP A 9 -52.71 -0.39 -35.18
N GLU A 10 -53.43 -1.15 -34.34
CA GLU A 10 -52.91 -2.21 -33.46
C GLU A 10 -52.34 -3.38 -34.26
N GLU A 11 -53.04 -3.83 -35.30
CA GLU A 11 -52.59 -4.93 -36.17
C GLU A 11 -51.38 -4.52 -37.04
N VAL A 12 -51.40 -3.31 -37.62
CA VAL A 12 -50.28 -2.78 -38.40
C VAL A 12 -49.04 -2.56 -37.52
N ARG A 13 -49.20 -2.06 -36.29
CA ARG A 13 -48.10 -1.97 -35.31
C ARG A 13 -47.56 -3.35 -34.95
N ARG A 14 -48.42 -4.35 -34.72
CA ARG A 14 -47.99 -5.73 -34.47
C ARG A 14 -47.18 -6.29 -35.62
N GLU A 15 -47.63 -6.14 -36.86
CA GLU A 15 -46.90 -6.64 -38.02
C GLU A 15 -45.54 -5.94 -38.22
N GLN A 16 -45.47 -4.63 -38.00
CA GLN A 16 -44.20 -3.88 -38.08
C GLN A 16 -43.21 -4.30 -36.98
N LEU A 17 -43.69 -4.48 -35.75
CA LEU A 17 -42.89 -5.01 -34.63
C LEU A 17 -42.43 -6.44 -34.91
N LYS A 18 -43.29 -7.28 -35.49
CA LYS A 18 -42.96 -8.66 -35.86
C LYS A 18 -41.92 -8.72 -36.97
N LYS A 19 -42.01 -7.85 -37.99
CA LYS A 19 -40.98 -7.70 -39.04
C LYS A 19 -39.64 -7.22 -38.50
N LEU A 20 -39.65 -6.25 -37.58
CA LEU A 20 -38.43 -5.80 -36.91
C LEU A 20 -37.81 -6.91 -36.08
N TRP A 21 -38.64 -7.66 -35.34
CA TRP A 21 -38.19 -8.80 -34.56
C TRP A 21 -37.62 -9.92 -35.44
N ASP A 22 -38.31 -10.33 -36.51
CA ASP A 22 -37.82 -11.39 -37.39
C ASP A 22 -36.50 -11.01 -38.07
N ARG A 23 -36.27 -9.72 -38.33
CA ARG A 23 -35.02 -9.21 -38.91
C ARG A 23 -33.89 -9.01 -37.90
N TYR A 24 -34.20 -8.54 -36.69
CA TYR A 24 -33.19 -8.14 -35.70
C TYR A 24 -33.02 -9.11 -34.51
N SER A 25 -33.93 -10.07 -34.33
CA SER A 25 -33.89 -11.04 -33.23
C SER A 25 -32.57 -11.82 -33.19
N ILE A 26 -32.04 -12.22 -34.35
CA ILE A 26 -30.75 -12.92 -34.42
C ILE A 26 -29.59 -12.06 -33.88
N TYR A 27 -29.58 -10.75 -34.19
CA TYR A 27 -28.55 -9.82 -33.71
C TYR A 27 -28.72 -9.54 -32.21
N PHE A 28 -29.96 -9.40 -31.74
CA PHE A 28 -30.25 -9.21 -30.33
C PHE A 28 -29.86 -10.44 -29.50
N ILE A 29 -30.18 -11.64 -29.98
CA ILE A 29 -29.78 -12.91 -29.36
C ILE A 29 -28.25 -13.04 -29.37
N ALA A 30 -27.59 -12.77 -30.50
CA ALA A 30 -26.13 -12.81 -30.58
C ALA A 30 -25.46 -11.83 -29.60
N LEU A 31 -26.01 -10.62 -29.45
CA LEU A 31 -25.56 -9.63 -28.47
C LEU A 31 -25.72 -10.16 -27.03
N MET A 32 -26.88 -10.75 -26.70
CA MET A 32 -27.11 -11.34 -25.38
C MET A 32 -26.15 -12.50 -25.09
N VAL A 33 -25.89 -13.39 -26.07
CA VAL A 33 -24.92 -14.47 -25.91
C VAL A 33 -23.52 -13.91 -25.68
N LEU A 34 -23.11 -12.87 -26.43
CA LEU A 34 -21.82 -12.20 -26.24
C LEU A 34 -21.68 -11.60 -24.83
N VAL A 35 -22.72 -10.94 -24.33
CA VAL A 35 -22.74 -10.38 -22.97
C VAL A 35 -22.62 -11.48 -21.92
N VAL A 36 -23.39 -12.57 -22.04
CA VAL A 36 -23.34 -13.70 -21.10
C VAL A 36 -21.97 -14.37 -21.13
N ALA A 37 -21.38 -14.57 -22.32
CA ALA A 37 -20.03 -15.12 -22.46
C ALA A 37 -18.97 -14.20 -21.83
N GLY A 38 -19.08 -12.89 -22.02
CA GLY A 38 -18.19 -11.90 -21.42
C GLY A 38 -18.26 -11.89 -19.89
N VAL A 39 -19.48 -11.89 -19.32
CA VAL A 39 -19.70 -11.94 -17.87
C VAL A 39 -19.24 -13.29 -17.29
N GLY A 40 -19.52 -14.40 -17.97
CA GLY A 40 -19.09 -15.74 -17.58
C GLY A 40 -17.55 -15.86 -17.53
N GLY A 41 -16.87 -15.35 -18.56
CA GLY A 41 -15.40 -15.29 -18.60
C GLY A 41 -14.83 -14.45 -17.47
N TRP A 42 -15.39 -13.26 -17.22
CA TRP A 42 -14.93 -12.37 -16.15
C TRP A 42 -15.17 -12.96 -14.75
N ARG A 43 -16.32 -13.59 -14.51
CA ARG A 43 -16.61 -14.30 -13.25
C ARG A 43 -15.68 -15.49 -13.04
N GLY A 44 -15.37 -16.25 -14.09
CA GLY A 44 -14.40 -17.34 -14.04
C GLY A 44 -13.01 -16.86 -13.65
N TYR A 45 -12.56 -15.74 -14.25
CA TYR A 45 -11.28 -15.12 -13.90
C TYR A 45 -11.26 -14.65 -12.43
N GLN A 46 -12.30 -13.95 -11.97
CA GLN A 46 -12.41 -13.52 -10.57
C GLN A 46 -12.41 -14.68 -9.59
N TYR A 47 -13.03 -15.81 -9.93
CA TYR A 47 -13.05 -16.98 -9.07
C TYR A 47 -11.65 -17.61 -8.92
N LEU A 48 -10.87 -17.66 -9.99
CA LEU A 48 -9.49 -18.16 -9.92
C LEU A 48 -8.60 -17.21 -9.10
N GLU A 49 -8.79 -15.90 -9.25
CA GLU A 49 -8.04 -14.89 -8.52
C GLU A 49 -8.38 -14.91 -7.01
N SER A 50 -9.67 -15.01 -6.67
CA SER A 50 -10.11 -15.11 -5.27
C SER A 50 -9.63 -16.39 -4.61
N LYS A 51 -9.60 -17.53 -5.34
CA LYS A 51 -9.06 -18.78 -4.83
C LYS A 51 -7.56 -18.67 -4.50
N LYS A 52 -6.77 -18.09 -5.40
CA LYS A 52 -5.33 -17.84 -5.15
C LYS A 52 -5.11 -16.90 -3.96
N ALA A 53 -5.93 -15.87 -3.84
CA ALA A 53 -5.87 -14.94 -2.70
C ALA A 53 -6.24 -15.63 -1.38
N ALA A 54 -7.22 -16.53 -1.38
CA ALA A 54 -7.61 -17.31 -0.20
C ALA A 54 -6.49 -18.28 0.24
N GLU A 55 -5.86 -18.98 -0.70
CA GLU A 55 -4.72 -19.85 -0.43
C GLU A 55 -3.52 -19.06 0.12
N ALA A 56 -3.22 -17.90 -0.47
CA ALA A 56 -2.17 -17.00 0.01
C ALA A 56 -2.47 -16.45 1.40
N GLY A 57 -3.73 -16.08 1.67
CA GLY A 57 -4.18 -15.61 2.98
C GLY A 57 -4.04 -16.67 4.07
N ALA A 58 -4.44 -17.92 3.80
CA ALA A 58 -4.27 -19.02 4.74
C ALA A 58 -2.79 -19.32 5.03
N ALA A 59 -1.92 -19.22 4.02
CA ALA A 59 -0.48 -19.37 4.21
C ALA A 59 0.12 -18.19 5.01
N PHE A 60 -0.36 -16.97 4.76
CA PHE A 60 0.05 -15.78 5.53
C PHE A 60 -0.32 -15.92 7.01
N GLU A 61 -1.54 -16.35 7.30
CA GLU A 61 -2.02 -16.54 8.67
C GLU A 61 -1.20 -17.58 9.42
N LYS A 62 -0.88 -18.71 8.78
CA LYS A 62 0.01 -19.73 9.37
C LYS A 62 1.40 -19.19 9.67
N ALA A 63 1.96 -18.36 8.78
CA ALA A 63 3.25 -17.73 9.02
C ALA A 63 3.18 -16.71 10.16
N ALA A 64 2.07 -15.97 10.28
CA ALA A 64 1.82 -15.07 11.41
C ALA A 64 1.70 -15.83 12.73
N GLU A 65 1.03 -16.98 12.75
CA GLU A 65 0.94 -17.83 13.94
C GLU A 65 2.31 -18.32 14.41
N LEU A 66 3.24 -18.63 13.48
CA LEU A 66 4.63 -18.94 13.83
C LEU A 66 5.34 -17.76 14.48
N SER A 67 5.13 -16.54 13.97
CA SER A 67 5.65 -15.31 14.57
C SER A 67 5.10 -15.10 15.98
N ASP A 68 3.81 -15.29 16.19
CA ASP A 68 3.16 -15.11 17.49
C ASP A 68 3.61 -16.16 18.53
N GLN A 69 4.15 -17.29 18.07
CA GLN A 69 4.80 -18.32 18.89
C GLN A 69 6.31 -18.07 19.10
N ASP A 70 6.82 -16.88 18.79
CA ASP A 70 8.23 -16.49 18.85
C ASP A 70 9.17 -17.33 17.95
N LYS A 71 8.63 -18.04 16.95
CA LYS A 71 9.40 -18.85 15.98
C LYS A 71 9.82 -18.02 14.77
N HIS A 72 10.51 -16.90 15.02
CA HIS A 72 10.84 -15.90 14.00
C HIS A 72 11.55 -16.48 12.76
N ALA A 73 12.48 -17.42 12.93
CA ALA A 73 13.19 -18.02 11.79
C ALA A 73 12.27 -18.88 10.90
N GLU A 74 11.32 -19.61 11.49
CA GLU A 74 10.34 -20.40 10.75
C GLU A 74 9.32 -19.49 10.07
N ALA A 75 8.87 -18.44 10.76
CA ALA A 75 7.98 -17.43 10.23
C ALA A 75 8.61 -16.68 9.04
N GLU A 76 9.87 -16.24 9.17
CA GLU A 76 10.66 -15.61 8.09
C GLU A 76 10.71 -16.50 6.84
N ALA A 77 11.01 -17.80 7.02
CA ALA A 77 11.07 -18.76 5.92
C ALA A 77 9.70 -18.93 5.25
N ALA A 78 8.63 -19.07 6.04
CA ALA A 78 7.26 -19.20 5.54
C ALA A 78 6.81 -17.95 4.76
N PHE A 79 7.08 -16.74 5.28
CA PHE A 79 6.80 -15.50 4.57
C PHE A 79 7.63 -15.35 3.29
N THR A 80 8.90 -15.77 3.30
CA THR A 80 9.76 -15.74 2.11
C THR A 80 9.25 -16.69 1.02
N GLU A 81 8.81 -17.89 1.39
CA GLU A 81 8.18 -18.83 0.46
C GLU A 81 6.89 -18.25 -0.12
N LEU A 82 6.05 -17.66 0.74
CA LEU A 82 4.80 -17.03 0.32
C LEU A 82 5.07 -15.89 -0.67
N ALA A 83 6.07 -15.05 -0.41
CA ALA A 83 6.44 -13.95 -1.31
C ALA A 83 6.80 -14.44 -2.73
N ALA A 84 7.41 -15.62 -2.86
CA ALA A 84 7.77 -16.18 -4.17
C ALA A 84 6.54 -16.65 -4.99
N LYS A 85 5.48 -17.12 -4.31
CA LYS A 85 4.33 -17.79 -4.95
C LYS A 85 3.07 -16.93 -5.00
N ALA A 86 2.94 -15.94 -4.12
CA ALA A 86 1.72 -15.18 -3.92
C ALA A 86 1.43 -14.17 -5.05
N PRO A 87 0.12 -13.83 -5.25
CA PRO A 87 -0.29 -12.66 -6.00
C PRO A 87 0.34 -11.36 -5.47
N SER A 88 0.36 -10.30 -6.28
CA SER A 88 1.09 -9.05 -6.00
C SER A 88 0.82 -8.45 -4.62
N GLY A 89 -0.43 -8.39 -4.17
CA GLY A 89 -0.78 -7.82 -2.87
C GLY A 89 -0.16 -8.58 -1.69
N TYR A 90 -0.35 -9.90 -1.66
CA TYR A 90 0.23 -10.76 -0.60
C TYR A 90 1.74 -10.87 -0.70
N ARG A 91 2.32 -10.79 -1.91
CA ARG A 91 3.77 -10.81 -2.10
C ARG A 91 4.46 -9.68 -1.35
N THR A 92 4.00 -8.44 -1.52
CA THR A 92 4.59 -7.28 -0.84
C THR A 92 4.44 -7.39 0.68
N LEU A 93 3.25 -7.76 1.15
CA LEU A 93 2.98 -7.96 2.57
C LEU A 93 3.88 -9.04 3.19
N ALA A 94 4.04 -10.17 2.50
CA ALA A 94 4.90 -11.26 2.94
C ALA A 94 6.37 -10.84 3.00
N ARG A 95 6.87 -10.08 2.02
CA ARG A 95 8.25 -9.52 2.06
C ARG A 95 8.45 -8.58 3.25
N LEU A 96 7.49 -7.70 3.52
CA LEU A 96 7.55 -6.79 4.67
C LEU A 96 7.55 -7.54 6.00
N ARG A 97 6.80 -8.64 6.09
CA ARG A 97 6.78 -9.49 7.28
C ARG A 97 8.05 -10.32 7.43
N ALA A 98 8.57 -10.93 6.36
CA ALA A 98 9.85 -11.62 6.41
C ALA A 98 10.98 -10.69 6.94
N ALA A 99 11.02 -9.44 6.47
CA ALA A 99 11.95 -8.45 6.99
C ALA A 99 11.72 -8.10 8.48
N ALA A 100 10.46 -8.07 8.94
CA ALA A 100 10.13 -7.84 10.34
C ALA A 100 10.60 -9.02 11.23
N GLU A 101 10.42 -10.26 10.78
CA GLU A 101 10.85 -11.45 11.51
C GLU A 101 12.39 -11.57 11.60
N ALA A 102 13.11 -11.05 10.60
CA ALA A 102 14.57 -11.01 10.63
C ALA A 102 15.13 -9.96 11.61
N ALA A 103 14.37 -8.90 11.91
CA ALA A 103 14.85 -7.73 12.64
C ALA A 103 15.35 -8.01 14.06
N PRO A 104 14.71 -8.86 14.89
CA PRO A 104 15.20 -9.18 16.23
C PRO A 104 16.57 -9.87 16.24
N ARG A 105 16.90 -10.61 15.17
CA ARG A 105 18.17 -11.34 15.04
C ARG A 105 19.25 -10.49 14.41
N ASP A 106 18.92 -9.76 13.34
CA ASP A 106 19.86 -8.92 12.61
C ASP A 106 19.14 -7.70 11.99
N ALA A 107 19.17 -6.59 12.72
CA ALA A 107 18.56 -5.33 12.28
C ALA A 107 19.16 -4.81 10.95
N LYS A 108 20.44 -5.05 10.67
CA LYS A 108 21.07 -4.60 9.42
C LYS A 108 20.64 -5.45 8.24
N ALA A 109 20.58 -6.77 8.41
CA ALA A 109 20.05 -7.67 7.38
C ALA A 109 18.57 -7.38 7.09
N ALA A 110 17.76 -7.19 8.13
CA ALA A 110 16.36 -6.81 7.99
C ALA A 110 16.18 -5.44 7.30
N ALA A 111 17.00 -4.45 7.62
CA ALA A 111 16.98 -3.16 6.94
C ALA A 111 17.27 -3.31 5.44
N LYS A 112 18.21 -4.19 5.06
CA LYS A 112 18.49 -4.50 3.66
C LYS A 112 17.30 -5.17 2.96
N MET A 113 16.59 -6.08 3.63
CA MET A 113 15.37 -6.67 3.06
C MET A 113 14.29 -5.61 2.80
N TYR A 114 14.17 -4.61 3.67
CA TYR A 114 13.30 -3.46 3.42
C TYR A 114 13.82 -2.56 2.29
N ASP A 115 15.13 -2.39 2.15
CA ASP A 115 15.73 -1.65 1.02
C ASP A 115 15.41 -2.30 -0.33
N ASP A 116 15.46 -3.63 -0.39
CA ASP A 116 15.10 -4.38 -1.59
C ASP A 116 13.61 -4.20 -1.96
N ILE A 117 12.73 -3.94 -0.98
CA ILE A 117 11.33 -3.59 -1.21
C ILE A 117 11.21 -2.13 -1.68
N ALA A 118 11.94 -1.21 -1.05
CA ALA A 118 11.93 0.21 -1.40
C ALA A 118 12.48 0.49 -2.82
N ALA A 119 13.43 -0.33 -3.29
CA ALA A 119 14.00 -0.24 -4.63
C ALA A 119 13.10 -0.85 -5.72
N ASP A 120 12.13 -1.70 -5.35
CA ASP A 120 11.27 -2.40 -6.30
C ASP A 120 10.16 -1.48 -6.83
N ARG A 121 10.27 -1.07 -8.09
CA ARG A 121 9.31 -0.18 -8.75
C ARG A 121 7.93 -0.80 -8.97
N SER A 122 7.80 -2.12 -8.84
CA SER A 122 6.50 -2.80 -8.99
C SER A 122 5.62 -2.72 -7.74
N VAL A 123 6.20 -2.35 -6.59
CA VAL A 123 5.56 -2.43 -5.27
C VAL A 123 4.67 -1.21 -4.96
N GLY A 124 4.75 -0.13 -5.73
CA GLY A 124 3.95 1.09 -5.54
C GLY A 124 4.55 2.03 -4.49
N GLY A 125 4.40 3.34 -4.69
CA GLY A 125 5.13 4.35 -3.92
C GLY A 125 4.86 4.33 -2.41
N GLU A 126 3.63 4.07 -2.00
CA GLU A 126 3.25 4.00 -0.58
C GLU A 126 3.97 2.84 0.15
N TRP A 127 4.07 1.68 -0.50
CA TRP A 127 4.76 0.52 0.04
C TRP A 127 6.27 0.71 0.06
N GLN A 128 6.83 1.40 -0.95
CA GLN A 128 8.24 1.78 -0.97
C GLN A 128 8.57 2.72 0.20
N ASP A 129 7.74 3.74 0.43
CA ASP A 129 7.93 4.68 1.53
C ASP A 129 7.77 3.99 2.89
N LEU A 130 6.79 3.09 3.05
CA LEU A 130 6.67 2.29 4.27
C LEU A 130 7.93 1.46 4.53
N ALA A 131 8.50 0.84 3.49
CA ALA A 131 9.72 0.06 3.61
C ALA A 131 10.92 0.94 4.03
N LYS A 132 11.07 2.15 3.45
CA LYS A 132 12.10 3.11 3.87
C LYS A 132 11.97 3.49 5.35
N ILE A 133 10.74 3.73 5.81
CA ILE A 133 10.46 4.08 7.22
C ILE A 133 10.80 2.91 8.15
N ARG A 134 10.44 1.68 7.78
CA ARG A 134 10.77 0.48 8.57
C ARG A 134 12.28 0.24 8.65
N ALA A 135 12.98 0.34 7.52
CA ALA A 135 14.44 0.25 7.48
C ALA A 135 15.11 1.35 8.32
N ALA A 136 14.64 2.59 8.21
CA ALA A 136 15.14 3.72 9.00
C ALA A 136 14.97 3.49 10.50
N GLY A 137 13.83 2.93 10.93
CA GLY A 137 13.59 2.58 12.33
C GLY A 137 14.62 1.58 12.87
N LEU A 138 15.01 0.58 12.06
CA LEU A 138 16.03 -0.41 12.43
C LEU A 138 17.45 0.18 12.48
N LEU A 139 17.71 1.20 11.68
CA LEU A 139 19.03 1.81 11.54
C LEU A 139 19.23 3.07 12.38
N LEU A 140 18.19 3.60 13.00
CA LEU A 140 18.18 4.92 13.66
C LEU A 140 19.32 5.13 14.65
N ASP A 141 19.67 4.09 15.41
CA ASP A 141 20.73 4.15 16.44
C ASP A 141 22.15 3.90 15.89
N SER A 142 22.29 3.42 14.65
CA SER A 142 23.58 2.97 14.09
C SER A 142 24.01 3.65 12.80
N ALA A 143 23.07 4.22 12.04
CA ALA A 143 23.35 4.91 10.79
C ALA A 143 23.76 6.38 11.02
N SER A 144 24.58 6.90 10.10
CA SER A 144 24.90 8.32 10.08
C SER A 144 23.67 9.15 9.73
N TYR A 145 23.65 10.41 10.15
CA TYR A 145 22.59 11.33 9.75
C TYR A 145 22.52 11.49 8.22
N ALA A 146 23.67 11.48 7.53
CA ALA A 146 23.71 11.59 6.07
C ALA A 146 22.98 10.41 5.38
N ASP A 147 23.22 9.18 5.84
CA ASP A 147 22.55 7.99 5.32
C ASP A 147 21.04 8.03 5.60
N MET A 148 20.65 8.48 6.80
CA MET A 148 19.25 8.63 7.18
C MET A 148 18.55 9.73 6.37
N GLN A 149 19.23 10.84 6.11
CA GLN A 149 18.74 11.91 5.25
C GLN A 149 18.51 11.40 3.83
N GLN A 150 19.51 10.77 3.22
CA GLN A 150 19.40 10.20 1.87
C GLN A 150 18.23 9.23 1.76
N ARG A 151 18.00 8.42 2.80
CA ARG A 151 16.92 7.45 2.87
C ARG A 151 15.53 8.09 2.98
N LEU A 152 15.35 9.06 3.87
CA LEU A 152 14.03 9.54 4.30
C LEU A 152 13.60 10.88 3.72
N GLU A 153 14.50 11.65 3.10
CA GLU A 153 14.18 13.02 2.65
C GLU A 153 13.00 13.06 1.67
N SER A 154 12.92 12.10 0.74
CA SER A 154 11.76 11.98 -0.16
C SER A 154 10.45 11.72 0.59
N SER A 155 10.49 10.91 1.64
CA SER A 155 9.34 10.57 2.48
C SER A 155 9.00 11.68 3.48
N ALA A 156 9.87 12.66 3.71
CA ALA A 156 9.62 13.84 4.56
C ALA A 156 8.94 15.01 3.83
N ALA A 157 8.81 14.92 2.51
CA ALA A 157 8.19 15.94 1.68
C ALA A 157 6.72 16.19 2.06
N PRO A 158 6.18 17.43 1.89
CA PRO A 158 4.83 17.79 2.32
C PRO A 158 3.69 16.89 1.81
N LYS A 159 3.85 16.25 0.65
CA LYS A 159 2.83 15.39 0.03
C LYS A 159 2.98 13.90 0.37
N SER A 160 4.02 13.49 1.10
CA SER A 160 4.20 12.07 1.42
C SER A 160 3.29 11.65 2.57
N THR A 161 2.73 10.43 2.44
CA THR A 161 1.91 9.78 3.46
C THR A 161 2.63 9.64 4.80
N PHE A 162 3.96 9.46 4.77
CA PHE A 162 4.77 9.22 5.97
C PHE A 162 5.57 10.43 6.44
N ARG A 163 5.24 11.65 5.95
CA ARG A 163 6.05 12.85 6.22
C ARG A 163 6.30 13.14 7.68
N HIS A 164 5.30 12.93 8.53
CA HIS A 164 5.40 13.21 9.96
C HIS A 164 6.40 12.27 10.63
N THR A 165 6.28 10.97 10.36
CA THR A 165 7.21 9.95 10.86
C THR A 165 8.62 10.14 10.30
N ALA A 166 8.74 10.45 9.00
CA ALA A 166 10.02 10.70 8.37
C ALA A 166 10.75 11.89 9.00
N ARG A 167 10.06 13.02 9.21
CA ARG A 167 10.62 14.20 9.88
C ARG A 167 11.02 13.91 11.32
N GLU A 168 10.22 13.15 12.06
CA GLU A 168 10.57 12.73 13.43
C GLU A 168 11.85 11.89 13.44
N MET A 169 11.95 10.88 12.59
CA MET A 169 13.14 10.03 12.47
C MET A 169 14.38 10.84 12.04
N LEU A 170 14.23 11.81 11.14
CA LEU A 170 15.31 12.69 10.73
C LEU A 170 15.77 13.63 11.85
N ALA A 171 14.84 14.18 12.64
CA ALA A 171 15.16 14.98 13.81
C ALA A 171 15.94 14.17 14.86
N LEU A 172 15.47 12.95 15.16
CA LEU A 172 16.12 12.04 16.12
C LEU A 172 17.49 11.58 15.63
N SER A 173 17.62 11.23 14.35
CA SER A 173 18.90 10.84 13.76
C SER A 173 19.91 11.99 13.80
N ALA A 174 19.50 13.20 13.44
CA ALA A 174 20.35 14.40 13.50
C ALA A 174 20.82 14.66 14.94
N TRP A 175 19.91 14.59 15.91
CA TRP A 175 20.24 14.74 17.31
C TRP A 175 21.28 13.72 17.77
N ARG A 176 21.06 12.42 17.49
CA ARG A 176 21.98 11.34 17.87
C ARG A 176 23.38 11.54 17.29
N ASN A 177 23.46 12.11 16.09
CA ASN A 177 24.70 12.42 15.41
C ASN A 177 25.29 13.79 15.79
N ASN A 178 24.76 14.44 16.85
CA ASN A 178 25.16 15.76 17.35
C ASN A 178 24.96 16.93 16.36
N ASP A 179 24.14 16.75 15.32
CA ASP A 179 23.78 17.82 14.39
C ASP A 179 22.54 18.57 14.88
N MET A 180 22.76 19.49 15.82
CA MET A 180 21.68 20.28 16.44
C MET A 180 21.00 21.24 15.46
N THR A 181 21.69 21.63 14.38
CA THR A 181 21.14 22.49 13.33
C THR A 181 20.15 21.71 12.49
N ALA A 182 20.52 20.51 12.04
CA ALA A 182 19.61 19.63 11.31
C ALA A 182 18.45 19.14 12.18
N ALA A 183 18.70 18.81 13.46
CA ALA A 183 17.65 18.42 14.39
C ALA A 183 16.61 19.53 14.52
N ARG A 184 17.04 20.78 14.72
CA ARG A 184 16.16 21.95 14.78
C ARG A 184 15.34 22.12 13.51
N LYS A 185 15.98 22.08 12.34
CA LYS A 185 15.31 22.19 11.03
C LYS A 185 14.11 21.23 10.93
N TRP A 186 14.30 19.97 11.32
CA TRP A 186 13.24 18.97 11.23
C TRP A 186 12.16 19.13 12.29
N LEU A 187 12.52 19.54 13.51
CA LEU A 187 11.54 19.85 14.57
C LEU A 187 10.68 21.07 14.22
N ASP A 188 11.29 22.12 13.67
CA ASP A 188 10.56 23.29 13.16
C ASP A 188 9.58 22.88 12.06
N ALA A 189 10.01 22.04 11.10
CA ALA A 189 9.14 21.50 10.06
C ALA A 189 7.99 20.60 10.58
N ILE A 190 8.09 20.08 11.81
CA ILE A 190 6.99 19.37 12.48
C ILE A 190 6.03 20.38 13.13
N GLY A 191 6.56 21.42 13.78
CA GLY A 191 5.78 22.48 14.44
C GLY A 191 5.01 23.38 13.47
N GLU A 192 5.63 23.71 12.33
CA GLU A 192 5.05 24.56 11.28
C GLU A 192 3.99 23.84 10.43
N ASP A 193 3.99 22.50 10.44
CA ASP A 193 2.98 21.71 9.74
C ASP A 193 1.68 21.63 10.58
N GLY A 194 0.65 22.32 10.10
CA GLY A 194 -0.65 22.40 10.75
C GLY A 194 -1.36 21.05 10.86
N GLU A 195 -1.03 20.09 9.99
CA GLU A 195 -1.61 18.74 9.98
C GLU A 195 -0.84 17.74 10.85
N THR A 196 0.25 18.18 11.51
CA THR A 196 1.00 17.34 12.45
C THR A 196 0.09 16.81 13.58
N PRO A 197 0.08 15.48 13.81
CA PRO A 197 -0.67 14.89 14.92
C PRO A 197 -0.28 15.47 16.28
N PRO A 198 -1.23 15.73 17.20
CA PRO A 198 -0.95 16.40 18.48
C PRO A 198 0.15 15.73 19.30
N GLY A 199 0.13 14.40 19.40
CA GLY A 199 1.14 13.65 20.15
C GLY A 199 2.55 13.77 19.57
N LEU A 200 2.69 13.92 18.25
CA LEU A 200 3.98 14.18 17.62
C LEU A 200 4.46 15.61 17.89
N ARG A 201 3.55 16.58 17.78
CA ARG A 201 3.86 17.99 18.07
C ARG A 201 4.40 18.16 19.49
N SER A 202 3.73 17.59 20.49
CA SER A 202 4.19 17.67 21.88
C SER A 202 5.56 17.04 22.10
N ARG A 203 5.87 15.92 21.42
CA ARG A 203 7.23 15.33 21.48
C ARG A 203 8.26 16.22 20.81
N ALA A 204 7.93 16.82 19.66
CA ALA A 204 8.83 17.72 18.96
C ALA A 204 9.15 18.98 19.76
N GLU A 205 8.15 19.58 20.42
CA GLU A 205 8.33 20.71 21.33
C GLU A 205 9.22 20.36 22.54
N ALA A 206 8.99 19.18 23.14
CA ALA A 206 9.81 18.68 24.24
C ALA A 206 11.28 18.48 23.81
N LEU A 207 11.50 17.92 22.62
CA LEU A 207 12.83 17.79 22.02
C LEU A 207 13.45 19.17 21.74
N GLN A 208 12.69 20.11 21.19
CA GLN A 208 13.17 21.44 20.85
C GLN A 208 13.64 22.22 22.09
N ALA A 209 12.96 22.08 23.22
CA ALA A 209 13.33 22.71 24.50
C ALA A 209 14.68 22.24 25.07
N LEU A 210 15.15 21.08 24.64
CA LEU A 210 16.43 20.50 25.06
C LEU A 210 17.59 20.85 24.12
N LEU A 211 17.30 21.46 22.95
CA LEU A 211 18.35 21.88 22.03
C LEU A 211 19.07 23.12 22.55
N PRO A 212 20.40 23.24 22.36
CA PRO A 212 21.16 24.43 22.75
C PRO A 212 20.62 25.66 22.03
N PRO A 213 20.58 26.85 22.68
CA PRO A 213 20.07 28.07 22.05
C PRO A 213 20.81 28.34 20.74
N VAL A 214 20.09 28.85 19.75
CA VAL A 214 20.70 29.29 18.49
C VAL A 214 21.76 30.34 18.84
N ALA A 215 23.02 30.07 18.51
CA ALA A 215 24.08 31.04 18.71
C ALA A 215 23.68 32.32 17.98
N LYS A 216 23.51 33.42 18.72
CA LYS A 216 23.26 34.73 18.13
C LYS A 216 24.51 35.08 17.32
N SER A 217 24.38 35.09 16.00
CA SER A 217 25.37 35.65 15.08
C SER A 217 25.44 37.16 15.24
#